data_AF-A0A8I1KDK8-F1
#
_entry.id   AF-A0A8I1KDK8-F1
#
_cell.length_a   1.000
_cell.length_b   1.000
_cell.length_c   1.000
_cell.angle_alpha   90.00
_cell.angle_beta   90.00
_cell.angle_gamma   90.00
#
_symmetry.space_group_name_H-M   'P 1'
#
loop_
_entity.id
_entity.type
_entity.pdbx_description
1 polymer ?
#
loop_
_entity_poly.entity_id
_entity_poly.type
_entity_poly.pdbx_seq_one_letter_code
_entity_poly.pdbx_strand_id
1 'polypeptide(L)' 'MENIFDAILFAVLIAAGGLGLSSWLMLFGIDKSEPAEVKQRAVFENGFFGLAGIIIMLLMWYAIS' A
#
# COMPACT_ATOMS: atom_id res chain seq x y z
N MET A 1 23.78 -17.06 -0.91
CA MET A 1 23.28 -15.93 -0.08
C MET A 1 22.69 -14.83 -0.94
N GLU A 2 23.18 -14.62 -2.17
CA GLU A 2 22.63 -13.70 -3.19
C GLU A 2 21.10 -13.84 -3.35
N ASN A 3 20.61 -15.06 -3.63
CA ASN A 3 19.17 -15.30 -3.82
C ASN A 3 18.25 -15.10 -2.60
N ILE A 4 18.78 -15.14 -1.37
CA ILE A 4 17.94 -15.01 -0.16
C ILE A 4 17.55 -13.55 0.07
N PHE A 5 18.47 -12.62 -0.20
CA PHE A 5 18.19 -11.20 -0.06
C PHE A 5 17.15 -10.74 -1.07
N ASP A 6 17.29 -11.14 -2.34
CA ASP A 6 16.33 -10.84 -3.40
C ASP A 6 14.94 -11.44 -3.12
N ALA A 7 14.88 -12.66 -2.56
CA ALA A 7 13.63 -13.27 -2.15
C ALA A 7 12.92 -12.48 -1.04
N ILE A 8 13.67 -11.92 -0.09
CA ILE A 8 13.12 -11.06 0.97
C ILE A 8 12.61 -9.75 0.37
N LEU A 9 13.40 -9.10 -0.49
CA LEU A 9 12.98 -7.87 -1.17
C LEU A 9 11.71 -8.10 -2.00
N PHE A 10 11.63 -9.23 -2.70
CA PHE A 10 10.45 -9.61 -3.46
C PHE A 10 9.23 -9.84 -2.55
N ALA A 11 9.41 -10.49 -1.40
CA ALA A 11 8.33 -10.66 -0.43
C ALA A 11 7.81 -9.30 0.08
N VAL A 12 8.71 -8.36 0.40
CA VAL A 12 8.35 -6.99 0.81
C VAL A 12 7.66 -6.25 -0.32
N LEU A 13 8.13 -6.39 -1.56
CA LEU A 13 7.52 -5.81 -2.75
C LEU A 13 6.05 -6.23 -2.89
N ILE A 14 5.79 -7.54 -2.84
CA ILE A 14 4.44 -8.10 -2.97
C ILE A 14 3.57 -7.68 -1.79
N ALA A 15 4.10 -7.71 -0.56
CA ALA A 15 3.35 -7.29 0.62
C ALA A 15 2.97 -5.81 0.57
N ALA A 16 3.93 -4.92 0.27
CA ALA A 16 3.69 -3.48 0.19
C ALA A 16 2.77 -3.10 -0.97
N GLY A 17 2.97 -3.71 -2.14
CA GLY A 17 2.11 -3.50 -3.31
C GLY A 17 0.68 -3.99 -3.06
N GLY A 18 0.53 -5.19 -2.49
CA GLY A 18 -0.78 -5.77 -2.18
C GLY A 18 -1.55 -4.96 -1.14
N LEU A 19 -0.90 -4.57 -0.04
CA LEU A 19 -1.50 -3.72 0.99
C LEU A 19 -1.81 -2.31 0.44
N GLY A 20 -0.90 -1.72 -0.34
CA GLY A 20 -1.09 -0.39 -0.91
C GLY A 20 -2.28 -0.34 -1.88
N LEU A 21 -2.36 -1.29 -2.81
CA LEU A 21 -3.50 -1.41 -3.72
C LEU A 21 -4.80 -1.66 -2.95
N SER A 22 -4.77 -2.51 -1.92
CA SER A 22 -5.94 -2.78 -1.08
C SER A 22 -6.44 -1.51 -0.37
N SER A 23 -5.53 -0.70 0.19
CA SER A 23 -5.89 0.59 0.80
C SER A 23 -6.53 1.55 -0.20
N TRP A 24 -6.02 1.63 -1.44
CA TRP A 24 -6.69 2.43 -2.47
C TRP A 24 -8.04 1.87 -2.90
N LEU A 25 -8.20 0.55 -2.96
CA LEU A 25 -9.51 -0.05 -3.23
C LEU A 25 -10.53 0.28 -2.13
N MET A 26 -10.10 0.39 -0.88
CA MET A 26 -10.98 0.79 0.24
C MET A 26 -11.55 2.20 0.08
N LEU A 27 -10.94 3.09 -0.72
CA LEU A 27 -11.52 4.40 -1.02
C LEU A 27 -12.89 4.31 -1.71
N PHE A 28 -13.11 3.26 -2.51
CA PHE A 28 -14.41 3.02 -3.17
C PHE A 28 -15.47 2.44 -2.22
N GLY A 29 -15.04 1.89 -1.07
CA GLY A 29 -15.91 1.29 -0.07
C GLY A 29 -16.34 2.24 1.05
N ILE A 30 -15.94 3.52 1.00
CA ILE A 30 -16.29 4.47 2.06
C ILE A 30 -17.80 4.73 2.07
N ASP A 31 -18.44 4.43 3.21
CA ASP A 31 -19.85 4.71 3.43
C ASP A 31 -20.09 6.23 3.44
N LYS A 32 -21.10 6.66 2.67
CA LYS A 32 -21.48 8.07 2.53
C LYS A 32 -22.38 8.56 3.67
N SER A 33 -22.93 7.66 4.46
CA SER A 33 -23.79 7.96 5.60
C SER A 33 -23.02 8.28 6.88
N GLU A 34 -21.73 7.95 6.93
CA GLU A 34 -20.85 8.21 8.07
C GLU A 34 -20.60 9.71 8.32
N PRO A 35 -20.29 10.12 9.56
CA PRO A 35 -19.92 11.49 9.90
C PRO A 35 -18.73 11.98 9.06
N ALA A 36 -18.72 13.28 8.77
CA ALA A 36 -17.70 13.90 7.91
C ALA A 36 -16.26 13.68 8.42
N GLU A 37 -16.07 13.68 9.74
CA GLU A 37 -14.77 13.43 10.38
C GLU A 37 -14.26 12.01 10.12
N VAL A 38 -15.12 11.00 10.30
CA VAL A 38 -14.81 9.59 10.04
C VAL A 38 -14.43 9.39 8.57
N LYS A 39 -15.20 10.00 7.67
CA LYS A 39 -14.95 9.97 6.23
C LYS A 39 -13.60 10.59 5.86
N GLN A 40 -13.30 11.79 6.36
CA GLN A 40 -12.04 12.47 6.05
C GLN A 40 -10.83 11.66 6.53
N ARG A 41 -10.93 11.11 7.74
CA ARG A 41 -9.91 10.23 8.29
C ARG A 41 -9.70 8.99 7.41
N ALA A 42 -10.78 8.32 7.02
CA ALA A 42 -10.71 7.15 6.15
C ALA A 42 -10.09 7.47 4.77
N VAL A 43 -10.44 8.60 4.16
CA VAL A 43 -9.84 9.05 2.90
C VAL A 43 -8.33 9.30 3.06
N PHE A 44 -7.93 9.98 4.13
CA PHE A 44 -6.53 10.28 4.39
C PHE A 44 -5.70 9.03 4.66
N GLU A 45 -6.17 8.15 5.55
CA GLU A 45 -5.49 6.91 5.89
C GLU A 45 -5.35 6.00 4.66
N ASN A 46 -6.45 5.72 3.95
CA ASN A 46 -6.43 4.86 2.77
C ASN A 46 -5.59 5.45 1.62
N GLY A 47 -5.67 6.78 1.43
CA GLY A 47 -4.85 7.47 0.43
C GLY A 47 -3.36 7.40 0.75
N PHE A 48 -2.99 7.71 2.01
CA PHE A 48 -1.61 7.70 2.48
C PHE A 48 -1.01 6.29 2.48
N PHE A 49 -1.68 5.31 3.07
CA PHE A 49 -1.20 3.93 3.11
C PHE A 49 -1.09 3.33 1.72
N GLY A 50 -2.05 3.65 0.84
CA GLY A 50 -1.97 3.21 -0.55
C GLY A 50 -0.75 3.78 -1.27
N LEU A 51 -0.53 5.10 -1.18
CA LEU A 51 0.62 5.73 -1.81
C LEU A 51 1.96 5.22 -1.23
N ALA A 52 2.05 5.09 0.09
CA ALA A 52 3.24 4.59 0.76
C ALA A 52 3.56 3.14 0.33
N GLY A 53 2.55 2.27 0.26
CA GLY A 53 2.71 0.89 -0.20
C GLY A 53 3.22 0.82 -1.65
N ILE A 54 2.69 1.65 -2.54
CA ILE A 54 3.16 1.73 -3.93
C ILE A 54 4.60 2.25 -4.02
N ILE A 55 4.96 3.27 -3.24
CA ILE A 55 6.34 3.79 -3.22
C ILE A 55 7.30 2.70 -2.75
N ILE A 56 6.99 1.99 -1.67
CA ILE A 56 7.82 0.89 -1.16
C ILE A 56 7.94 -0.22 -2.21
N MET A 57 6.83 -0.61 -2.85
CA MET A 57 6.83 -1.60 -3.93
C MET A 57 7.80 -1.19 -5.06
N LEU A 58 7.74 0.07 -5.51
CA LEU A 58 8.62 0.57 -6.58
C LEU A 58 10.09 0.62 -6.16
N LEU A 59 10.37 0.96 -4.90
CA LEU A 59 11.74 0.94 -4.37
C LEU A 59 12.29 -0.48 -4.27
N MET A 60 11.49 -1.45 -3.83
CA MET A 60 11.91 -2.86 -3.81
C MET A 60 12.08 -3.42 -5.21
N TRP A 61 11.20 -3.05 -6.15
CA TRP A 61 11.37 -3.41 -7.57
C TRP A 61 12.70 -2.91 -8.10
N TYR A 62 13.02 -1.63 -7.85
CA TYR A 62 14.28 -1.02 -8.26
C TYR A 62 15.49 -1.70 -7.60
N ALA A 63 15.37 -2.12 -6.35
CA ALA A 63 16.47 -2.79 -5.63
C ALA A 63 16.75 -4.22 -6.13
N ILE A 64 15.74 -4.90 -6.70
CA ILE A 64 15.86 -6.26 -7.26
C ILE A 64 16.30 -6.22 -8.73
N SER A 65 15.93 -5.17 -9.47
CA SER A 65 16.25 -4.99 -10.90
C SER A 65 17.69 -4.61 -11.15
#